data_AF-A0A7S2FYE3-F1
#
_entry.id   AF-A0A7S2FYE3-F1
#
_cell.length_a   1.000
_cell.length_b   1.000
_cell.length_c   1.000
_cell.angle_alpha   90.00
_cell.angle_beta   90.00
_cell.angle_gamma   90.00
#
_symmetry.space_group_name_H-M   'P 1'
#
loop_
_entity.id
_entity.type
_entity.pdbx_description
1 polymer ?
#
loop_
_entity_poly.entity_id
_entity_poly.type
_entity_poly.pdbx_seq_one_letter_code
_entity_poly.pdbx_strand_id
1 'polypeptide(L)'
;GKAPLELKLYIAAVSSVYNMPPIPDHLMKPDHHPVLAVVEKHFSTIERVCIHHTQYEELMEQVCLAFSYILGFARDYAPASPVFVPMMKLMARCCEQHPQPFYMGLIRSVIGFFAATGSDQLDAILVDLTGLFVTPIARHLAAATAGQGSALAPPLNAAAYEMLGEALRHWNLALLALRAAQWLPETFDTTIEALPRLAEENQAIHERTVCAMMRFVRNILLWGDPETCKGEATPELLELQKQAQALIVERPLPRGPALQRIVGAVARLLAAAAQNNPAKGEMVPGTAEVLRVLLAGPFQYAASTGLPVAFRSLPAPLSASMAEPDQQRLIQQLKMEKGDSRRFVRTIIGVAEKFAVRLKKAQFGG
;
A
#
# COMPACT_ATOMS: atom_id res chain seq x y z
N GLY A 1 -18.61 -19.52 -11.38
CA GLY A 1 -19.46 -19.93 -12.53
C GLY A 1 -19.57 -18.79 -13.53
N LYS A 2 -19.91 -19.04 -14.79
CA LYS A 2 -20.07 -17.95 -15.79
C LYS A 2 -21.33 -17.15 -15.50
N ALA A 3 -21.26 -15.83 -15.62
CA ALA A 3 -22.43 -14.98 -15.43
C ALA A 3 -23.49 -15.23 -16.55
N PRO A 4 -24.79 -15.27 -16.21
CA PRO A 4 -25.89 -15.28 -17.17
C PRO A 4 -25.75 -14.20 -18.26
N LEU A 5 -26.21 -14.50 -19.48
CA LEU A 5 -26.06 -13.61 -20.64
C LEU A 5 -26.77 -12.26 -20.41
N GLU A 6 -27.93 -12.31 -19.78
CA GLU A 6 -28.77 -11.15 -19.47
C GLU A 6 -28.02 -10.17 -18.54
N LEU A 7 -27.25 -10.71 -17.59
CA LEU A 7 -26.41 -9.91 -16.69
C LEU A 7 -25.21 -9.30 -17.43
N LYS A 8 -24.62 -10.04 -18.37
CA LYS A 8 -23.54 -9.50 -19.23
C LYS A 8 -24.05 -8.34 -20.12
N LEU A 9 -25.24 -8.48 -20.69
CA LEU A 9 -25.88 -7.43 -21.49
C LEU A 9 -26.26 -6.20 -20.65
N TYR A 10 -26.76 -6.40 -19.42
CA TYR A 10 -27.04 -5.31 -18.49
C TYR A 10 -25.79 -4.49 -18.17
N ILE A 11 -24.68 -5.16 -17.85
CA ILE A 11 -23.41 -4.47 -17.61
C ILE A 11 -22.90 -3.77 -18.86
N ALA A 12 -22.97 -4.41 -20.03
CA ALA A 12 -22.59 -3.76 -21.28
C ALA A 12 -23.38 -2.47 -21.51
N ALA A 13 -24.67 -2.45 -21.15
CA ALA A 13 -25.49 -1.24 -21.20
C ALA A 13 -25.02 -0.18 -20.18
N VAL A 14 -24.73 -0.56 -18.94
CA VAL A 14 -24.18 0.35 -17.90
C VAL A 14 -22.81 0.91 -18.30
N SER A 15 -22.00 0.14 -19.03
CA SER A 15 -20.69 0.55 -19.54
C SER A 15 -20.75 1.32 -20.87
N SER A 16 -21.83 1.21 -21.65
CA SER A 16 -21.96 1.82 -23.00
C SER A 16 -22.18 3.33 -23.02
N VAL A 17 -22.22 3.97 -21.84
CA VAL A 17 -22.56 5.40 -21.73
C VAL A 17 -21.46 6.33 -22.28
N TYR A 18 -20.34 5.76 -22.71
CA TYR A 18 -19.24 6.42 -23.44
C TYR A 18 -19.59 6.95 -24.82
N ASN A 19 -20.64 6.45 -25.46
CA ASN A 19 -20.97 6.81 -26.83
C ASN A 19 -21.90 8.03 -26.94
N MET A 20 -22.06 8.81 -25.87
CA MET A 20 -22.80 10.08 -25.97
C MET A 20 -21.89 11.16 -26.57
N PRO A 21 -22.30 11.81 -27.68
CA PRO A 21 -21.50 12.86 -28.28
C PRO A 21 -21.28 14.02 -27.29
N PRO A 22 -20.12 14.68 -27.32
CA PRO A 22 -19.88 15.85 -26.49
C PRO A 22 -20.95 16.91 -26.78
N ILE A 23 -21.73 17.27 -25.76
CA ILE A 23 -22.71 18.35 -25.85
C ILE A 23 -21.92 19.66 -25.93
N PRO A 24 -22.19 20.56 -26.90
CA PRO A 24 -21.46 21.82 -27.02
C PRO A 24 -21.60 22.68 -25.75
N ASP A 25 -20.48 23.22 -25.26
CA ASP A 25 -20.32 23.97 -23.98
C ASP A 25 -21.29 25.15 -23.74
N HIS A 26 -22.07 25.54 -24.74
CA HIS A 26 -22.95 26.71 -24.74
C HIS A 26 -24.42 26.38 -24.45
N LEU A 27 -24.79 25.10 -24.31
CA LEU A 27 -26.14 24.67 -23.95
C LEU A 27 -26.14 24.00 -22.58
N MET A 28 -26.20 24.84 -21.53
CA MET A 28 -26.38 24.48 -20.13
C MET A 28 -25.21 23.66 -19.56
N LYS A 29 -24.50 24.17 -18.54
CA LYS A 29 -23.94 23.22 -17.56
C LYS A 29 -25.17 22.61 -16.89
N PRO A 30 -25.60 21.38 -17.19
CA PRO A 30 -26.67 20.80 -16.40
C PRO A 30 -26.18 20.78 -14.96
N ASP A 31 -27.03 21.13 -13.99
CA ASP A 31 -26.72 20.97 -12.55
C ASP A 31 -26.38 19.51 -12.18
N HIS A 32 -26.52 18.60 -13.14
CA HIS A 32 -26.41 17.17 -12.97
C HIS A 32 -25.85 16.46 -14.22
N HIS A 33 -24.88 15.58 -14.04
CA HIS A 33 -24.26 14.85 -15.16
C HIS A 33 -25.21 13.77 -15.70
N PRO A 34 -25.48 13.70 -17.02
CA PRO A 34 -26.53 12.83 -17.57
C PRO A 34 -26.29 11.33 -17.32
N VAL A 35 -25.01 10.91 -17.28
CA VAL A 35 -24.65 9.52 -16.96
C VAL A 35 -24.91 9.20 -15.49
N LEU A 36 -24.60 10.13 -14.58
CA LEU A 36 -24.86 9.93 -13.15
C LEU A 36 -26.36 9.89 -12.87
N ALA A 37 -27.15 10.71 -13.57
CA ALA A 37 -28.61 10.71 -13.47
C ALA A 37 -29.22 9.32 -13.71
N VAL A 38 -28.73 8.62 -14.74
CA VAL A 38 -29.19 7.27 -15.07
C VAL A 38 -28.78 6.28 -13.98
N VAL A 39 -27.53 6.37 -13.51
CA VAL A 39 -27.02 5.48 -12.45
C VAL A 39 -27.81 5.69 -11.16
N GLU A 40 -28.08 6.94 -10.78
CA GLU A 40 -28.87 7.30 -9.60
C GLU A 40 -30.27 6.71 -9.65
N LYS A 41 -30.96 6.88 -10.79
CA LYS A 41 -32.30 6.34 -11.02
C LYS A 41 -32.34 4.81 -10.88
N HIS A 42 -31.28 4.12 -11.29
CA HIS A 42 -31.23 2.66 -11.33
C HIS A 42 -30.39 2.03 -10.21
N PHE A 43 -29.87 2.83 -9.27
CA PHE A 43 -28.90 2.37 -8.27
C PHE A 43 -29.46 1.25 -7.39
N SER A 44 -30.74 1.32 -7.00
CA SER A 44 -31.39 0.27 -6.20
C SER A 44 -31.47 -1.09 -6.91
N THR A 45 -31.52 -1.09 -8.24
CA THR A 45 -31.47 -2.32 -9.04
C THR A 45 -30.03 -2.81 -9.14
N ILE A 46 -29.07 -1.91 -9.39
CA ILE A 46 -27.64 -2.25 -9.43
C ILE A 46 -27.21 -2.86 -8.10
N GLU A 47 -27.59 -2.25 -6.97
CA GLU A 47 -27.31 -2.74 -5.62
C GLU A 47 -27.83 -4.17 -5.41
N ARG A 48 -29.10 -4.42 -5.77
CA ARG A 48 -29.68 -5.76 -5.68
C ARG A 48 -28.92 -6.77 -6.53
N VAL A 49 -28.60 -6.42 -7.78
CA VAL A 49 -27.84 -7.28 -8.69
C VAL A 49 -26.47 -7.61 -8.10
N CYS A 50 -25.71 -6.61 -7.65
CA CYS A 50 -24.39 -6.80 -7.07
C CYS A 50 -24.43 -7.73 -5.85
N ILE A 51 -25.36 -7.52 -4.91
CA ILE A 51 -25.45 -8.32 -3.68
C ILE A 51 -25.83 -9.79 -3.97
N HIS A 52 -26.73 -10.05 -4.92
CA HIS A 52 -27.18 -11.41 -5.23
C HIS A 52 -26.19 -12.23 -6.08
N HIS A 53 -25.23 -11.54 -6.70
CA HIS A 53 -24.36 -12.12 -7.72
C HIS A 53 -22.87 -11.86 -7.47
N THR A 54 -22.48 -11.59 -6.21
CA THR A 54 -21.09 -11.33 -5.79
C THR A 54 -20.12 -12.46 -6.14
N GLN A 55 -20.62 -13.69 -6.25
CA GLN A 55 -19.87 -14.90 -6.63
C GLN A 55 -19.41 -14.93 -8.10
N TYR A 56 -19.92 -14.04 -8.96
CA TYR A 56 -19.51 -13.99 -10.37
C TYR A 56 -18.39 -12.95 -10.55
N GLU A 57 -17.14 -13.39 -10.44
CA GLU A 57 -15.96 -12.52 -10.55
C GLU A 57 -15.94 -11.66 -11.82
N GLU A 58 -16.15 -12.26 -13.00
CA GLU A 58 -16.23 -11.53 -14.28
C GLU A 58 -17.29 -10.42 -14.25
N LEU A 59 -18.43 -10.68 -13.60
CA LEU A 59 -19.51 -9.71 -13.48
C LEU A 59 -19.06 -8.53 -12.60
N MET A 60 -18.55 -8.85 -11.42
CA MET A 60 -18.17 -7.85 -10.42
C MET A 60 -16.96 -7.01 -10.87
N GLU A 61 -16.02 -7.60 -11.59
CA GLU A 61 -14.91 -6.89 -12.21
C GLU A 61 -15.44 -5.85 -13.21
N GLN A 62 -16.38 -6.23 -14.08
CA GLN A 62 -16.95 -5.30 -15.05
C GLN A 62 -17.81 -4.21 -14.38
N VAL A 63 -18.51 -4.52 -13.29
CA VAL A 63 -19.18 -3.48 -12.47
C VAL A 63 -18.16 -2.49 -11.91
N CYS A 64 -17.06 -2.98 -11.34
CA CYS A 64 -16.01 -2.10 -10.79
C CYS A 64 -15.37 -1.24 -11.88
N LEU A 65 -15.11 -1.81 -13.06
CA LEU A 65 -14.63 -1.06 -14.22
C LEU A 65 -15.65 0.01 -14.62
N ALA A 66 -16.92 -0.34 -14.80
CA ALA A 66 -17.99 0.60 -15.16
C ALA A 66 -18.10 1.75 -14.16
N PHE A 67 -18.04 1.47 -12.86
CA PHE A 67 -18.06 2.49 -11.82
C PHE A 67 -16.84 3.41 -11.88
N SER A 68 -15.64 2.86 -11.98
CA SER A 68 -14.40 3.67 -12.13
C SER A 68 -14.51 4.61 -13.32
N TYR A 69 -15.03 4.08 -14.42
CA TYR A 69 -15.27 4.76 -15.67
C TYR A 69 -16.29 5.91 -15.57
N ILE A 70 -17.46 5.64 -14.99
CA ILE A 70 -18.51 6.63 -14.75
C ILE A 70 -18.00 7.76 -13.85
N LEU A 71 -17.31 7.41 -12.75
CA LEU A 71 -16.79 8.38 -11.78
C LEU A 71 -15.65 9.22 -12.36
N GLY A 72 -14.77 8.62 -13.16
CA GLY A 72 -13.70 9.34 -13.85
C GLY A 72 -14.23 10.31 -14.91
N PHE A 73 -15.28 9.93 -15.64
CA PHE A 73 -15.89 10.78 -16.66
C PHE A 73 -16.76 11.90 -16.05
N ALA A 74 -17.51 11.60 -15.00
CA ALA A 74 -18.37 12.56 -14.30
C ALA A 74 -17.66 13.22 -13.10
N ARG A 75 -16.34 13.36 -13.13
CA ARG A 75 -15.49 13.76 -12.00
C ARG A 75 -16.00 15.03 -11.29
N ASP A 76 -16.37 16.06 -12.04
CA ASP A 76 -16.77 17.34 -11.43
C ASP A 76 -18.12 17.28 -10.70
N TYR A 77 -18.96 16.28 -11.01
CA TYR A 77 -20.31 16.12 -10.46
C TYR A 77 -20.42 14.96 -9.47
N ALA A 78 -19.53 13.96 -9.60
CA ALA A 78 -19.59 12.72 -8.84
C ALA A 78 -19.56 12.92 -7.31
N PRO A 79 -18.70 13.77 -6.71
CA PRO A 79 -18.68 13.93 -5.25
C PRO A 79 -20.00 14.46 -4.66
N ALA A 80 -20.78 15.22 -5.44
CA ALA A 80 -22.08 15.74 -5.02
C ALA A 80 -23.24 14.75 -5.25
N SER A 81 -23.01 13.66 -5.98
CA SER A 81 -24.02 12.66 -6.29
C SER A 81 -24.44 11.89 -5.03
N PRO A 82 -25.74 11.68 -4.80
CA PRO A 82 -26.23 10.89 -3.67
C PRO A 82 -25.78 9.43 -3.71
N VAL A 83 -25.35 8.91 -4.88
CA VAL A 83 -24.88 7.52 -5.01
C VAL A 83 -23.37 7.37 -4.95
N PHE A 84 -22.58 8.44 -4.86
CA PHE A 84 -21.12 8.35 -4.82
C PHE A 84 -20.60 7.48 -3.67
N VAL A 85 -20.95 7.84 -2.43
CA VAL A 85 -20.57 7.07 -1.24
C VAL A 85 -21.29 5.71 -1.19
N PRO A 86 -22.61 5.61 -1.44
CA PRO A 86 -23.30 4.32 -1.50
C PRO A 86 -22.70 3.32 -2.49
N MET A 87 -22.23 3.79 -3.65
CA MET A 87 -21.60 2.95 -4.67
C MET A 87 -20.31 2.30 -4.13
N MET A 88 -19.47 3.07 -3.43
CA MET A 88 -18.24 2.54 -2.84
C MET A 88 -18.51 1.62 -1.66
N LYS A 89 -19.50 1.95 -0.81
CA LYS A 89 -19.96 1.08 0.29
C LYS A 89 -20.57 -0.24 -0.21
N LEU A 90 -21.26 -0.22 -1.35
CA LEU A 90 -21.74 -1.43 -2.00
C LEU A 90 -20.57 -2.33 -2.40
N MET A 91 -19.53 -1.78 -3.03
CA MET A 91 -18.35 -2.55 -3.41
C MET A 91 -17.58 -3.08 -2.20
N ALA A 92 -17.53 -2.34 -1.10
CA ALA A 92 -16.95 -2.83 0.17
C ALA A 92 -17.71 -4.07 0.68
N ARG A 93 -19.04 -4.02 0.73
CA ARG A 93 -19.89 -5.16 1.12
C ARG A 93 -19.71 -6.35 0.19
N CYS A 94 -19.61 -6.13 -1.12
CA CYS A 94 -19.35 -7.20 -2.09
C CYS A 94 -17.96 -7.82 -1.87
N CYS A 95 -16.95 -7.00 -1.57
CA CYS A 95 -15.60 -7.46 -1.25
C CYS A 95 -15.55 -8.26 0.05
N GLU A 96 -16.32 -7.89 1.08
CA GLU A 96 -16.39 -8.68 2.32
C GLU A 96 -16.98 -10.08 2.10
N GLN A 97 -17.97 -10.20 1.20
CA GLN A 97 -18.58 -11.49 0.87
C GLN A 97 -17.69 -12.36 -0.03
N HIS A 98 -17.06 -11.75 -1.04
CA HIS A 98 -16.22 -12.44 -2.00
C HIS A 98 -14.98 -11.59 -2.34
N PRO A 99 -13.91 -11.68 -1.52
CA PRO A 99 -12.76 -10.77 -1.63
C PRO A 99 -11.99 -10.92 -2.94
N GLN A 100 -11.83 -9.83 -3.68
CA GLN A 100 -11.14 -9.82 -4.98
C GLN A 100 -10.29 -8.56 -5.19
N PRO A 101 -9.15 -8.64 -5.90
CA PRO A 101 -8.24 -7.50 -6.06
C PRO A 101 -8.85 -6.29 -6.80
N PHE A 102 -9.77 -6.52 -7.74
CA PHE A 102 -10.36 -5.44 -8.55
C PHE A 102 -11.18 -4.44 -7.73
N TYR A 103 -11.69 -4.82 -6.56
CA TYR A 103 -12.36 -3.88 -5.65
C TYR A 103 -11.40 -2.82 -5.11
N MET A 104 -10.18 -3.23 -4.74
CA MET A 104 -9.12 -2.30 -4.33
C MET A 104 -8.68 -1.42 -5.50
N GLY A 105 -8.68 -1.98 -6.72
CA GLY A 105 -8.41 -1.25 -7.95
C GLY A 105 -9.39 -0.10 -8.18
N LEU A 106 -10.69 -0.32 -7.98
CA LEU A 106 -11.71 0.72 -8.06
C LEU A 106 -11.44 1.86 -7.08
N ILE A 107 -11.25 1.56 -5.79
CA ILE A 107 -11.02 2.59 -4.77
C ILE A 107 -9.73 3.35 -5.03
N ARG A 108 -8.68 2.65 -5.47
CA ARG A 108 -7.44 3.28 -5.92
C ARG A 108 -7.68 4.27 -7.06
N SER A 109 -8.50 3.92 -8.05
CA SER A 109 -8.88 4.87 -9.12
C SER A 109 -9.64 6.07 -8.57
N VAL A 110 -10.60 5.86 -7.67
CA VAL A 110 -11.39 6.93 -7.03
C VAL A 110 -10.46 7.89 -6.26
N ILE A 111 -9.53 7.38 -5.47
CA ILE A 111 -8.49 8.22 -4.82
C ILE A 111 -7.72 9.02 -5.87
N GLY A 112 -7.23 8.37 -6.94
CA GLY A 112 -6.47 9.03 -8.00
C GLY A 112 -7.26 10.12 -8.73
N PHE A 113 -8.59 9.99 -8.85
CA PHE A 113 -9.45 11.01 -9.41
C PHE A 113 -9.70 12.17 -8.43
N PHE A 114 -9.91 11.90 -7.15
CA PHE A 114 -10.51 12.91 -6.27
C PHE A 114 -9.55 13.55 -5.26
N ALA A 115 -8.44 12.89 -4.92
CA ALA A 115 -7.53 13.36 -3.87
C ALA A 115 -6.86 14.71 -4.18
N ALA A 116 -6.67 15.04 -5.47
CA ALA A 116 -6.06 16.31 -5.88
C ALA A 116 -6.98 17.53 -5.73
N THR A 117 -8.27 17.33 -5.45
CA THR A 117 -9.22 18.44 -5.28
C THR A 117 -9.00 19.22 -3.98
N GLY A 118 -8.42 18.57 -2.95
CA GLY A 118 -8.14 19.20 -1.65
C GLY A 118 -9.38 19.66 -0.88
N SER A 119 -10.54 19.04 -1.13
CA SER A 119 -11.77 19.32 -0.39
C SER A 119 -11.78 18.51 0.91
N ASP A 120 -11.82 19.18 2.07
CA ASP A 120 -11.83 18.52 3.39
C ASP A 120 -12.91 17.45 3.52
N GLN A 121 -14.11 17.71 2.98
CA GLN A 121 -15.22 16.76 3.02
C GLN A 121 -14.92 15.53 2.16
N LEU A 122 -14.38 15.74 0.96
CA LEU A 122 -14.06 14.65 0.05
C LEU A 122 -12.87 13.84 0.57
N ASP A 123 -11.88 14.51 1.16
CA ASP A 123 -10.73 13.87 1.78
C ASP A 123 -11.14 12.96 2.94
N ALA A 124 -12.07 13.42 3.80
CA ALA A 124 -12.65 12.59 4.85
C ALA A 124 -13.35 11.36 4.29
N ILE A 125 -14.16 11.53 3.24
CA ILE A 125 -14.82 10.41 2.55
C ILE A 125 -13.78 9.42 1.99
N LEU A 126 -12.73 9.89 1.32
CA LEU A 126 -11.70 9.04 0.74
C LEU A 126 -10.91 8.27 1.81
N VAL A 127 -10.58 8.91 2.94
CA VAL A 127 -9.91 8.27 4.08
C VAL A 127 -10.80 7.21 4.73
N ASP A 128 -12.10 7.50 4.93
CA ASP A 128 -13.06 6.54 5.47
C ASP A 128 -13.25 5.34 4.55
N LEU A 129 -13.43 5.60 3.24
CA LEU A 129 -13.54 4.54 2.24
C LEU A 129 -12.28 3.67 2.21
N THR A 130 -11.08 4.27 2.25
CA THR A 130 -9.82 3.51 2.33
C THR A 130 -9.83 2.58 3.55
N GLY A 131 -10.29 3.08 4.70
CA GLY A 131 -10.45 2.34 5.94
C GLY A 131 -11.38 1.12 5.82
N LEU A 132 -12.51 1.28 5.14
CA LEU A 132 -13.48 0.18 4.94
C LEU A 132 -12.87 -1.00 4.20
N PHE A 133 -11.99 -0.75 3.23
CA PHE A 133 -11.38 -1.82 2.44
C PHE A 133 -10.12 -2.41 3.07
N VAL A 134 -9.27 -1.59 3.71
CA VAL A 134 -8.01 -2.08 4.27
C VAL A 134 -8.20 -2.82 5.59
N THR A 135 -9.13 -2.38 6.44
CA THR A 135 -9.27 -2.90 7.80
C THR A 135 -9.53 -4.41 7.83
N PRO A 136 -10.46 -4.97 7.02
CA PRO A 136 -10.65 -6.43 6.96
C PRO A 136 -9.38 -7.18 6.53
N ILE A 137 -8.65 -6.64 5.54
CA ILE A 137 -7.40 -7.25 5.03
C ILE A 137 -6.32 -7.27 6.12
N ALA A 138 -6.12 -6.14 6.81
CA ALA A 138 -5.19 -6.04 7.92
C ALA A 138 -5.54 -7.02 9.05
N ARG A 139 -6.82 -7.17 9.40
CA ARG A 139 -7.27 -8.14 10.41
C ARG A 139 -6.95 -9.59 10.02
N HIS A 140 -7.22 -9.97 8.77
CA HIS A 140 -6.86 -11.31 8.28
C HIS A 140 -5.35 -11.55 8.32
N LEU A 141 -4.55 -10.55 7.95
CA LEU A 141 -3.09 -10.63 8.01
C LEU A 141 -2.57 -10.72 9.45
N ALA A 142 -3.16 -9.98 10.38
CA ALA A 142 -2.84 -10.04 11.81
C ALA A 142 -3.19 -11.40 12.39
N ALA A 143 -4.37 -11.96 12.08
CA ALA A 143 -4.79 -13.28 12.51
C ALA A 143 -3.86 -14.38 11.98
N ALA A 144 -3.47 -14.31 10.70
CA ALA A 144 -2.49 -15.22 10.12
C ALA A 144 -1.14 -15.13 10.83
N THR A 145 -0.70 -13.91 11.14
CA THR A 145 0.54 -13.67 11.91
C THR A 145 0.45 -14.19 13.34
N ALA A 146 -0.74 -14.24 13.94
CA ALA A 146 -0.97 -14.84 15.25
C ALA A 146 -1.12 -16.38 15.20
N GLY A 147 -1.12 -17.00 14.01
CA GLY A 147 -1.42 -18.43 13.85
C GLY A 147 -2.90 -18.77 14.04
N GLN A 148 -3.79 -17.77 13.98
CA GLN A 148 -5.23 -17.88 14.25
C GLN A 148 -6.09 -17.81 12.97
N GLY A 149 -5.51 -18.12 11.80
CA GLY A 149 -6.21 -18.12 10.52
C GLY A 149 -5.25 -18.17 9.34
N SER A 150 -5.79 -18.02 8.12
CA SER A 150 -5.01 -17.89 6.90
C SER A 150 -5.01 -16.44 6.41
N ALA A 151 -3.87 -15.97 5.92
CA ALA A 151 -3.82 -14.72 5.19
C ALA A 151 -4.68 -14.84 3.92
N LEU A 152 -5.24 -13.72 3.47
CA LEU A 152 -5.94 -13.69 2.19
C LEU A 152 -4.96 -13.91 1.03
N ALA A 153 -5.50 -14.19 -0.15
CA ALA A 153 -4.71 -14.45 -1.34
C ALA A 153 -3.69 -13.31 -1.60
N PRO A 154 -2.42 -13.62 -1.94
CA PRO A 154 -1.37 -12.61 -2.13
C PRO A 154 -1.73 -11.47 -3.11
N PRO A 155 -2.42 -11.71 -4.24
CA PRO A 155 -2.85 -10.62 -5.13
C PRO A 155 -3.78 -9.61 -4.47
N LEU A 156 -4.66 -10.07 -3.57
CA LEU A 156 -5.58 -9.20 -2.84
C LEU A 156 -4.83 -8.35 -1.82
N ASN A 157 -3.92 -8.95 -1.04
CA ASN A 157 -3.08 -8.20 -0.11
C ASN A 157 -2.25 -7.15 -0.86
N ALA A 158 -1.61 -7.52 -1.97
CA ALA A 158 -0.85 -6.58 -2.79
C ALA A 158 -1.71 -5.41 -3.26
N ALA A 159 -2.91 -5.67 -3.80
CA ALA A 159 -3.81 -4.62 -4.27
C ALA A 159 -4.26 -3.67 -3.14
N ALA A 160 -4.52 -4.19 -1.93
CA ALA A 160 -4.86 -3.38 -0.77
C ALA A 160 -3.71 -2.44 -0.36
N TYR A 161 -2.47 -2.93 -0.33
CA TYR A 161 -1.31 -2.08 -0.02
C TYR A 161 -0.95 -1.11 -1.17
N GLU A 162 -1.22 -1.46 -2.41
CA GLU A 162 -1.11 -0.53 -3.55
C GLU A 162 -2.13 0.62 -3.44
N MET A 163 -3.36 0.32 -3.01
CA MET A 163 -4.39 1.32 -2.72
C MET A 163 -3.96 2.23 -1.54
N LEU A 164 -3.43 1.68 -0.45
CA LEU A 164 -2.85 2.46 0.64
C LEU A 164 -1.71 3.37 0.17
N GLY A 165 -0.84 2.84 -0.69
CA GLY A 165 0.26 3.59 -1.28
C GLY A 165 -0.23 4.79 -2.08
N GLU A 166 -1.34 4.65 -2.81
CA GLU A 166 -2.00 5.75 -3.52
C GLU A 166 -2.59 6.77 -2.55
N ALA A 167 -3.35 6.33 -1.53
CA ALA A 167 -3.91 7.23 -0.52
C ALA A 167 -2.83 8.10 0.15
N LEU A 168 -1.76 7.45 0.61
CA LEU A 168 -0.67 8.14 1.32
C LEU A 168 0.28 8.93 0.41
N ARG A 169 0.13 8.86 -0.91
CA ARG A 169 0.88 9.73 -1.83
C ARG A 169 0.39 11.18 -1.74
N HIS A 170 -0.87 11.38 -1.37
CA HIS A 170 -1.50 12.69 -1.26
C HIS A 170 -1.35 13.22 0.17
N TRP A 171 -0.71 14.38 0.33
CA TRP A 171 -0.36 14.93 1.65
C TRP A 171 -1.61 15.18 2.52
N ASN A 172 -2.71 15.63 1.91
CA ASN A 172 -3.98 15.92 2.56
C ASN A 172 -4.61 14.65 3.14
N LEU A 173 -4.65 13.56 2.35
CA LEU A 173 -5.16 12.27 2.81
C LEU A 173 -4.23 11.64 3.86
N ALA A 174 -2.91 11.73 3.68
CA ALA A 174 -1.93 11.23 4.63
C ALA A 174 -2.06 11.93 6.00
N LEU A 175 -2.17 13.27 6.00
CA LEU A 175 -2.36 14.06 7.21
C LEU A 175 -3.66 13.69 7.91
N LEU A 176 -4.76 13.63 7.17
CA LEU A 176 -6.06 13.30 7.74
C LEU A 176 -6.07 11.87 8.32
N ALA A 177 -5.47 10.91 7.61
CA ALA A 177 -5.36 9.53 8.08
C ALA A 177 -4.50 9.43 9.35
N LEU A 178 -3.34 10.10 9.41
CA LEU A 178 -2.49 10.12 10.60
C LEU A 178 -3.16 10.79 11.80
N ARG A 179 -3.95 11.84 11.56
CA ARG A 179 -4.61 12.61 12.61
C ARG A 179 -5.84 11.90 13.19
N ALA A 180 -6.65 11.26 12.34
CA ALA A 180 -8.00 10.87 12.71
C ALA A 180 -8.37 9.41 12.39
N ALA A 181 -7.66 8.74 11.49
CA ALA A 181 -8.05 7.39 11.07
C ALA A 181 -7.50 6.32 12.01
N GLN A 182 -8.40 5.61 12.71
CA GLN A 182 -8.03 4.49 13.59
C GLN A 182 -7.38 3.33 12.82
N TRP A 183 -7.75 3.15 11.55
CA TRP A 183 -7.26 2.03 10.74
C TRP A 183 -5.78 2.17 10.38
N LEU A 184 -5.24 3.38 10.26
CA LEU A 184 -3.88 3.58 9.75
C LEU A 184 -2.83 3.04 10.72
N PRO A 185 -2.84 3.41 12.02
CA PRO A 185 -1.87 2.89 12.96
C PRO A 185 -1.98 1.36 13.17
N GLU A 186 -3.18 0.79 13.19
CA GLU A 186 -3.39 -0.66 13.28
C GLU A 186 -2.85 -1.41 12.06
N THR A 187 -3.08 -0.86 10.87
CA THR A 187 -2.57 -1.41 9.61
C THR A 187 -1.04 -1.34 9.59
N PHE A 188 -0.46 -0.22 10.04
CA PHE A 188 0.98 -0.04 10.13
C PHE A 188 1.65 -1.08 11.03
N ASP A 189 1.08 -1.33 12.21
CA ASP A 189 1.60 -2.33 13.16
C ASP A 189 1.57 -3.74 12.57
N THR A 190 0.42 -4.09 11.99
CA THR A 190 0.24 -5.37 11.30
C THR A 190 1.25 -5.53 10.18
N THR A 191 1.49 -4.46 9.41
CA THR A 191 2.45 -4.46 8.30
C THR A 191 3.86 -4.78 8.79
N ILE A 192 4.31 -4.11 9.84
CA ILE A 192 5.66 -4.28 10.40
C ILE A 192 5.87 -5.70 10.93
N GLU A 193 4.86 -6.30 11.57
CA GLU A 193 4.96 -7.65 12.11
C GLU A 193 4.87 -8.75 11.03
N ALA A 194 4.07 -8.52 9.98
CA ALA A 194 3.87 -9.49 8.90
C ALA A 194 4.99 -9.49 7.84
N LEU A 195 5.58 -8.33 7.55
CA LEU A 195 6.59 -8.14 6.50
C LEU A 195 7.72 -9.20 6.51
N PRO A 196 8.45 -9.41 7.62
CA PRO A 196 9.55 -10.38 7.65
C PRO A 196 9.08 -11.82 7.46
N ARG A 197 7.89 -12.17 7.99
CA ARG A 197 7.35 -13.54 7.90
C ARG A 197 6.96 -13.90 6.48
N LEU A 198 6.21 -13.00 5.81
CA LEU A 198 5.80 -13.22 4.42
C LEU A 198 6.99 -13.36 3.47
N ALA A 199 8.08 -12.65 3.73
CA ALA A 199 9.30 -12.78 2.95
C ALA A 199 10.02 -14.11 3.18
N GLU A 200 9.97 -14.66 4.39
CA GLU A 200 10.63 -15.91 4.77
C GLU A 200 9.84 -17.17 4.35
N GLU A 201 8.49 -17.14 4.37
CA GLU A 201 7.64 -18.31 4.11
C GLU A 201 7.66 -18.78 2.65
N ASN A 202 7.42 -17.87 1.69
CA ASN A 202 7.52 -18.17 0.26
C ASN A 202 7.62 -16.89 -0.57
N GLN A 203 8.85 -16.38 -0.72
CA GLN A 203 9.11 -15.14 -1.45
C GLN A 203 8.50 -15.12 -2.85
N ALA A 204 8.56 -16.21 -3.61
CA ALA A 204 8.03 -16.24 -4.98
C ALA A 204 6.51 -15.99 -5.03
N ILE A 205 5.79 -16.39 -3.99
CA ILE A 205 4.34 -16.18 -3.88
C ILE A 205 4.02 -14.76 -3.37
N HIS A 206 4.78 -14.27 -2.40
CA HIS A 206 4.47 -13.04 -1.67
C HIS A 206 5.24 -11.80 -2.14
N GLU A 207 6.14 -11.90 -3.12
CA GLU A 207 7.02 -10.81 -3.53
C GLU A 207 6.28 -9.50 -3.79
N ARG A 208 5.18 -9.55 -4.57
CA ARG A 208 4.38 -8.35 -4.88
C ARG A 208 3.74 -7.76 -3.62
N THR A 209 3.25 -8.60 -2.72
CA THR A 209 2.67 -8.17 -1.43
C THR A 209 3.73 -7.49 -0.57
N VAL A 210 4.89 -8.13 -0.38
CA VAL A 210 6.00 -7.58 0.40
C VAL A 210 6.49 -6.25 -0.19
N CYS A 211 6.59 -6.15 -1.51
CA CYS A 211 6.97 -4.90 -2.18
C CYS A 211 5.94 -3.79 -1.97
N ALA A 212 4.64 -4.09 -2.07
CA ALA A 212 3.58 -3.11 -1.79
C ALA A 212 3.61 -2.64 -0.33
N MET A 213 3.79 -3.56 0.62
CA MET A 213 3.94 -3.24 2.05
C MET A 213 5.17 -2.38 2.34
N MET A 214 6.32 -2.66 1.71
CA MET A 214 7.52 -1.83 1.83
C MET A 214 7.30 -0.43 1.26
N ARG A 215 6.59 -0.28 0.13
CA ARG A 215 6.22 1.03 -0.43
C ARG A 215 5.32 1.82 0.53
N PHE A 216 4.35 1.16 1.15
CA PHE A 216 3.51 1.76 2.19
C PHE A 216 4.34 2.28 3.37
N VAL A 217 5.23 1.44 3.93
CA VAL A 217 6.14 1.85 5.02
C VAL A 217 7.03 3.02 4.59
N ARG A 218 7.60 2.94 3.38
CA ARG A 218 8.44 4.00 2.80
C ARG A 218 7.70 5.33 2.70
N ASN A 219 6.43 5.34 2.26
CA ASN A 219 5.67 6.58 2.14
C ASN A 219 5.47 7.27 3.49
N ILE A 220 5.20 6.50 4.55
CA ILE A 220 5.10 7.04 5.92
C ILE A 220 6.45 7.60 6.38
N LEU A 221 7.55 6.87 6.14
CA LEU A 221 8.90 7.34 6.48
C LEU A 221 9.25 8.65 5.75
N LEU A 222 8.87 8.78 4.47
CA LEU A 222 9.12 9.98 3.67
C LEU A 222 8.38 11.19 4.23
N TRP A 223 7.13 11.03 4.69
CA TRP A 223 6.41 12.13 5.35
C TRP A 223 7.10 12.59 6.63
N GLY A 224 7.78 11.69 7.34
CA GLY A 224 8.60 12.06 8.49
C GLY A 224 9.89 12.80 8.14
N ASP A 225 10.35 12.80 6.89
CA ASP A 225 11.60 13.46 6.46
C ASP A 225 11.37 14.93 6.08
N PRO A 226 12.00 15.91 6.76
CA PRO A 226 11.92 17.32 6.41
C PRO A 226 12.33 17.61 4.96
N GLU A 227 13.21 16.78 4.37
CA GLU A 227 13.67 16.97 3.00
C GLU A 227 12.62 16.61 1.94
N THR A 228 11.59 15.83 2.30
CA THR A 228 10.50 15.48 1.38
C THR A 228 9.60 16.69 1.10
N CYS A 229 9.53 17.65 2.02
CA CYS A 229 8.69 18.84 1.93
C CYS A 229 9.46 20.08 1.46
N LYS A 230 10.51 19.92 0.63
CA LYS A 230 11.31 21.02 0.06
C LYS A 230 10.46 21.91 -0.88
N GLY A 231 9.67 22.81 -0.27
CA GLY A 231 8.78 23.83 -0.85
C GLY A 231 8.41 24.86 0.24
N GLU A 232 7.44 25.76 -0.01
CA GLU A 232 6.89 26.62 1.06
C GLU A 232 6.29 25.73 2.15
N ALA A 233 6.93 25.70 3.32
CA ALA A 233 6.50 24.89 4.44
C ALA A 233 5.14 25.40 4.95
N THR A 234 4.06 24.77 4.50
CA THR A 234 2.73 25.05 5.03
C THR A 234 2.58 24.43 6.42
N PRO A 235 1.76 25.01 7.32
CA PRO A 235 1.49 24.44 8.63
C PRO A 235 1.05 22.97 8.59
N GLU A 236 0.28 22.60 7.56
CA GLU A 236 -0.23 21.25 7.35
C GLU A 236 0.89 20.24 7.06
N LEU A 237 1.89 20.62 6.25
CA LEU A 237 3.03 19.76 5.95
C LEU A 237 3.94 19.57 7.17
N LEU A 238 4.11 20.61 7.99
CA LEU A 238 4.84 20.51 9.25
C LEU A 238 4.12 19.58 10.25
N GLU A 239 2.80 19.70 10.33
CA GLU A 239 2.00 18.81 11.18
C GLU A 239 2.03 17.36 10.67
N LEU A 240 1.91 17.16 9.35
CA LEU A 240 2.06 15.85 8.73
C LEU A 240 3.40 15.20 9.08
N GLN A 241 4.48 15.97 9.01
CA GLN A 241 5.81 15.51 9.39
C GLN A 241 5.87 15.09 10.86
N LYS A 242 5.32 15.92 11.77
CA LYS A 242 5.27 15.62 13.20
C LYS A 242 4.48 14.35 13.50
N GLN A 243 3.30 14.20 12.90
CA GLN A 243 2.45 13.04 13.10
C GLN A 243 3.09 11.76 12.55
N ALA A 244 3.73 11.83 11.38
CA ALA A 244 4.48 10.71 10.81
C ALA A 244 5.66 10.30 11.72
N GLN A 245 6.44 11.26 12.21
CA GLN A 245 7.54 10.98 13.14
C GLN A 245 7.04 10.36 14.45
N ALA A 246 5.94 10.86 15.02
CA ALA A 246 5.33 10.28 16.22
C ALA A 246 4.90 8.82 16.00
N LEU A 247 4.28 8.52 14.85
CA LEU A 247 3.90 7.15 14.50
C LEU A 247 5.12 6.20 14.39
N ILE A 248 6.27 6.70 13.95
CA ILE A 248 7.48 5.88 13.75
C ILE A 248 8.30 5.73 15.05
N VAL A 249 8.47 6.82 15.79
CA VAL A 249 9.42 6.91 16.92
C VAL A 249 8.76 6.57 18.24
N GLU A 250 7.54 7.07 18.48
CA GLU A 250 6.88 6.98 19.78
C GLU A 250 5.97 5.75 19.88
N ARG A 251 5.56 5.17 18.75
CA ARG A 251 4.62 4.05 18.74
C ARG A 251 5.23 2.77 19.31
N PRO A 252 4.68 2.21 20.41
CA PRO A 252 5.12 0.94 20.95
C PRO A 252 4.50 -0.22 20.15
N LEU A 253 5.33 -1.21 19.79
CA LEU A 253 4.88 -2.52 19.33
C LEU A 253 5.19 -3.59 20.39
N PRO A 254 4.53 -4.77 20.34
CA PRO A 254 4.74 -5.85 21.32
C PRO A 254 6.20 -6.31 21.52
N ARG A 255 7.13 -5.90 20.64
CA ARG A 255 8.55 -6.29 20.65
C ARG A 255 9.51 -5.09 20.55
N GLY A 256 9.07 -3.91 20.97
CA GLY A 256 9.86 -2.68 20.97
C GLY A 256 9.26 -1.57 20.10
N PRO A 257 9.91 -0.40 20.01
CA PRO A 257 9.40 0.72 19.25
C PRO A 257 9.38 0.44 17.74
N ALA A 258 8.40 1.01 17.03
CA ALA A 258 8.18 0.76 15.60
C ALA A 258 9.45 0.96 14.75
N LEU A 259 10.21 2.04 14.97
CA LEU A 259 11.47 2.29 14.26
C LEU A 259 12.47 1.13 14.35
N GLN A 260 12.68 0.56 15.54
CA GLN A 260 13.61 -0.56 15.71
C GLN A 260 13.09 -1.84 15.05
N ARG A 261 11.76 -2.03 15.04
CA ARG A 261 11.11 -3.14 14.33
C ARG A 261 11.28 -3.02 12.82
N ILE A 262 11.15 -1.81 12.25
CA ILE A 262 11.40 -1.56 10.82
C ILE A 262 12.87 -1.84 10.48
N VAL A 263 13.82 -1.36 11.29
CA VAL A 263 15.25 -1.62 11.09
C VAL A 263 15.56 -3.13 11.13
N GLY A 264 14.97 -3.85 12.09
CA GLY A 264 15.07 -5.31 12.17
C GLY A 264 14.45 -6.01 10.96
N ALA A 265 13.29 -5.54 10.49
CA ALA A 265 12.61 -6.07 9.31
C ALA A 265 13.47 -5.92 8.04
N VAL A 266 14.14 -4.79 7.84
CA VAL A 266 15.07 -4.57 6.72
C VAL A 266 16.16 -5.65 6.66
N ALA A 267 16.81 -5.96 7.79
CA ALA A 267 17.85 -6.98 7.83
C ALA A 267 17.30 -8.38 7.47
N ARG A 268 16.10 -8.72 7.97
CA ARG A 268 15.42 -9.99 7.68
C ARG A 268 14.98 -10.10 6.23
N LEU A 269 14.48 -9.02 5.64
CA LEU A 269 14.11 -8.95 4.23
C LEU A 269 15.31 -9.20 3.31
N LEU A 270 16.48 -8.61 3.63
CA LEU A 270 17.72 -8.90 2.90
C LEU A 270 18.17 -10.35 3.04
N ALA A 271 18.01 -10.93 4.24
CA ALA A 271 18.30 -12.34 4.49
C ALA A 271 17.37 -13.28 3.70
N ALA A 272 16.07 -12.98 3.66
CA ALA A 272 15.08 -13.72 2.88
C ALA A 272 15.37 -13.62 1.37
N ALA A 273 15.63 -12.41 0.86
CA ALA A 273 15.99 -12.19 -0.53
C ALA A 273 17.26 -12.94 -0.96
N ALA A 274 18.23 -13.08 -0.05
CA ALA A 274 19.45 -13.84 -0.30
C ALA A 274 19.21 -15.34 -0.52
N GLN A 275 18.12 -15.91 0.03
CA GLN A 275 17.76 -17.31 -0.17
C GLN A 275 17.18 -17.55 -1.58
N ASN A 276 16.49 -16.56 -2.15
CA ASN A 276 15.72 -16.71 -3.39
C ASN A 276 16.29 -15.91 -4.57
N ASN A 277 17.62 -15.87 -4.68
CA ASN A 277 18.40 -15.13 -5.68
C ASN A 277 18.38 -13.60 -5.50
N PRO A 278 19.40 -13.01 -4.85
CA PRO A 278 19.44 -11.59 -4.48
C PRO A 278 19.53 -10.62 -5.66
N ALA A 279 19.90 -11.10 -6.86
CA ALA A 279 20.04 -10.27 -8.06
C ALA A 279 18.76 -10.26 -8.93
N LYS A 280 17.75 -11.06 -8.59
CA LYS A 280 16.47 -11.12 -9.30
C LYS A 280 15.34 -10.64 -8.39
N GLY A 281 14.39 -9.92 -8.97
CA GLY A 281 13.19 -9.45 -8.27
C GLY A 281 13.27 -8.01 -7.74
N GLU A 282 12.19 -7.59 -7.09
CA GLU A 282 11.99 -6.23 -6.58
C GLU A 282 12.26 -6.10 -5.07
N MET A 283 12.42 -7.21 -4.36
CA MET A 283 12.55 -7.20 -2.89
C MET A 283 13.81 -6.46 -2.41
N VAL A 284 14.97 -6.72 -3.01
CA VAL A 284 16.23 -6.05 -2.63
C VAL A 284 16.19 -4.55 -2.95
N PRO A 285 15.79 -4.11 -4.17
CA PRO A 285 15.58 -2.69 -4.46
C PRO A 285 14.57 -2.02 -3.51
N GLY A 286 13.44 -2.66 -3.22
CA GLY A 286 12.44 -2.12 -2.30
C GLY A 286 12.96 -1.97 -0.87
N THR A 287 13.71 -2.96 -0.38
CA THR A 287 14.37 -2.93 0.93
C THR A 287 15.43 -1.84 1.00
N ALA A 288 16.20 -1.68 -0.09
CA ALA A 288 17.20 -0.62 -0.21
C ALA A 288 16.56 0.77 -0.16
N GLU A 289 15.42 0.99 -0.81
CA GLU A 289 14.71 2.28 -0.75
C GLU A 289 14.20 2.61 0.66
N VAL A 290 13.65 1.64 1.40
CA VAL A 290 13.26 1.85 2.81
C VAL A 290 14.48 2.21 3.65
N LEU A 291 15.57 1.44 3.51
CA LEU A 291 16.83 1.67 4.22
C LEU A 291 17.46 3.02 3.88
N ARG A 292 17.37 3.45 2.63
CA ARG A 292 17.87 4.75 2.16
C ARG A 292 17.16 5.89 2.87
N VAL A 293 15.83 5.81 3.01
CA VAL A 293 15.04 6.81 3.76
C VAL A 293 15.37 6.77 5.25
N LEU A 294 15.55 5.58 5.85
CA LEU A 294 15.96 5.45 7.25
C LEU A 294 17.35 6.03 7.54
N LEU A 295 18.27 5.94 6.59
CA LEU A 295 19.61 6.53 6.68
C LEU A 295 19.66 8.00 6.22
N ALA A 296 18.53 8.51 5.73
CA ALA A 296 18.28 9.92 5.44
C ALA A 296 17.44 10.56 6.56
N GLY A 297 17.44 11.89 6.59
CA GLY A 297 16.59 12.66 7.49
C GLY A 297 16.72 12.31 8.99
N PRO A 298 15.61 12.33 9.74
CA PRO A 298 15.61 12.30 11.21
C PRO A 298 15.86 10.91 11.81
N PHE A 299 15.72 9.85 11.03
CA PHE A 299 15.86 8.47 11.53
C PHE A 299 17.30 7.95 11.46
N GLN A 300 18.21 8.71 10.83
CA GLN A 300 19.56 8.29 10.51
C GLN A 300 20.34 7.76 11.71
N TYR A 301 20.27 8.44 12.86
CA TYR A 301 21.01 8.02 14.05
C TYR A 301 20.55 6.65 14.54
N ALA A 302 19.25 6.50 14.79
CA ALA A 302 18.66 5.26 15.29
C ALA A 302 18.83 4.09 14.30
N ALA A 303 18.72 4.35 12.99
CA ALA A 303 18.98 3.36 11.95
C ALA A 303 20.47 2.93 11.93
N SER A 304 21.39 3.88 12.00
CA SER A 304 22.84 3.59 12.01
C SER A 304 23.26 2.78 13.23
N THR A 305 22.63 3.00 14.39
CA THR A 305 22.90 2.24 15.62
C THR A 305 22.18 0.89 15.65
N GLY A 306 20.99 0.80 15.06
CA GLY A 306 20.15 -0.40 15.08
C GLY A 306 20.56 -1.46 14.06
N LEU A 307 21.04 -1.06 12.87
CA LEU A 307 21.41 -2.00 11.80
C LEU A 307 22.47 -3.04 12.19
N PRO A 308 23.58 -2.70 12.88
CA PRO A 308 24.54 -3.70 13.36
C PRO A 308 23.89 -4.74 14.26
N VAL A 309 23.01 -4.29 15.17
CA VAL A 309 22.29 -5.18 16.10
C VAL A 309 21.34 -6.08 15.32
N ALA A 310 20.61 -5.53 14.35
CA ALA A 310 19.72 -6.29 13.48
C ALA A 310 20.47 -7.37 12.69
N PHE A 311 21.62 -7.05 12.08
CA PHE A 311 22.43 -8.05 11.37
C PHE A 311 22.96 -9.16 12.29
N ARG A 312 23.38 -8.82 13.52
CA ARG A 312 23.81 -9.81 14.52
C ARG A 312 22.67 -10.71 15.00
N SER A 313 21.44 -10.21 14.98
CA SER A 313 20.24 -10.97 15.38
C SER A 313 19.72 -11.94 14.32
N LEU A 314 20.28 -11.93 13.11
CA LEU A 314 19.89 -12.86 12.05
C LEU A 314 20.25 -14.31 12.44
N PRO A 315 19.51 -15.32 11.95
CA PRO A 315 19.85 -16.72 12.16
C PRO A 315 21.25 -17.07 11.62
N ALA A 316 21.94 -18.01 12.27
CA ALA A 316 23.17 -18.57 11.70
C ALA A 316 22.88 -19.22 10.33
N PRO A 317 23.78 -19.11 9.34
CA PRO A 317 25.15 -18.57 9.41
C PRO A 317 25.24 -17.04 9.21
N LEU A 318 24.12 -16.33 9.03
CA LEU A 318 24.12 -14.92 8.62
C LEU A 318 24.58 -13.97 9.72
N SER A 319 24.32 -14.26 11.00
CA SER A 319 24.82 -13.46 12.12
C SER A 319 26.34 -13.33 12.15
N ALA A 320 27.07 -14.33 11.66
CA ALA A 320 28.53 -14.35 11.57
C ALA A 320 29.07 -13.96 10.19
N SER A 321 28.20 -13.52 9.27
CA SER A 321 28.59 -13.23 7.88
C SER A 321 29.47 -11.99 7.74
N MET A 322 29.31 -11.01 8.63
CA MET A 322 30.03 -9.74 8.64
C MET A 322 30.60 -9.46 10.03
N ALA A 323 31.92 -9.29 10.13
CA ALA A 323 32.57 -8.85 11.35
C ALA A 323 32.19 -7.39 11.68
N GLU A 324 32.23 -7.01 12.96
CA GLU A 324 31.82 -5.67 13.42
C GLU A 324 32.53 -4.51 12.68
N PRO A 325 33.84 -4.55 12.40
CA PRO A 325 34.51 -3.51 11.60
C PRO A 325 33.92 -3.37 10.19
N ASP A 326 33.55 -4.48 9.56
CA ASP A 326 32.97 -4.49 8.21
C ASP A 326 31.53 -3.96 8.22
N GLN A 327 30.77 -4.24 9.29
CA GLN A 327 29.44 -3.67 9.48
C GLN A 327 29.49 -2.14 9.61
N GLN A 328 30.43 -1.61 10.39
CA GLN A 328 30.61 -0.17 10.55
C GLN A 328 31.03 0.49 9.23
N ARG A 329 31.96 -0.13 8.47
CA ARG A 329 32.35 0.35 7.14
C ARG A 329 31.19 0.36 6.16
N LEU A 330 30.38 -0.71 6.13
CA LEU A 330 29.18 -0.79 5.30
C LEU A 330 28.21 0.34 5.62
N ILE A 331 27.90 0.59 6.89
CA ILE A 331 26.96 1.65 7.29
C ILE A 331 27.50 3.03 6.91
N GLN A 332 28.80 3.28 7.09
CA GLN A 332 29.40 4.55 6.64
C GLN A 332 29.32 4.69 5.11
N GLN A 333 29.59 3.62 4.37
CA GLN A 333 29.42 3.62 2.91
C GLN A 333 27.98 3.95 2.51
N LEU A 334 26.99 3.28 3.09
CA LEU A 334 25.57 3.53 2.81
C LEU A 334 25.16 4.97 3.14
N LYS A 335 25.67 5.53 4.24
CA LYS A 335 25.43 6.93 4.62
C LYS A 335 25.97 7.93 3.60
N MET A 336 27.12 7.64 2.98
CA MET A 336 27.68 8.48 1.92
C MET A 336 26.92 8.31 0.60
N GLU A 337 26.42 7.10 0.32
CA GLU A 337 25.75 6.76 -0.93
C GLU A 337 24.26 7.10 -0.95
N LYS A 338 23.64 7.48 0.17
CA LYS A 338 22.17 7.71 0.27
C LYS A 338 21.58 8.73 -0.72
N GLY A 339 22.41 9.64 -1.23
CA GLY A 339 22.05 10.59 -2.29
C GLY A 339 22.09 10.03 -3.72
N ASP A 340 22.81 8.93 -3.95
CA ASP A 340 22.89 8.22 -5.23
C ASP A 340 22.17 6.87 -5.11
N SER A 341 20.89 6.85 -5.49
CA SER A 341 20.04 5.65 -5.36
C SER A 341 20.60 4.44 -6.12
N ARG A 342 21.23 4.64 -7.28
CA ARG A 342 21.78 3.53 -8.08
C ARG A 342 22.97 2.89 -7.37
N ARG A 343 23.88 3.72 -6.86
CA ARG A 343 25.05 3.24 -6.13
C ARG A 343 24.65 2.59 -4.81
N PHE A 344 23.71 3.20 -4.08
CA PHE A 344 23.17 2.66 -2.83
C PHE A 344 22.54 1.27 -3.04
N VAL A 345 21.64 1.13 -4.03
CA VAL A 345 20.99 -0.15 -4.35
C VAL A 345 22.03 -1.21 -4.73
N ARG A 346 23.05 -0.86 -5.53
CA ARG A 346 24.13 -1.79 -5.89
C ARG A 346 24.89 -2.29 -4.66
N THR A 347 25.19 -1.42 -3.70
CA THR A 347 25.82 -1.82 -2.44
C THR A 347 24.95 -2.79 -1.65
N ILE A 348 23.64 -2.56 -1.57
CA ILE A 348 22.70 -3.45 -0.90
C ILE A 348 22.56 -4.81 -1.60
N ILE A 349 22.56 -4.85 -2.93
CA ILE A 349 22.62 -6.11 -3.70
C ILE A 349 23.88 -6.89 -3.31
N GLY A 350 25.04 -6.23 -3.22
CA GLY A 350 26.28 -6.87 -2.79
C GLY A 350 26.22 -7.45 -1.37
N VAL A 351 25.46 -6.84 -0.45
CA VAL A 351 25.21 -7.40 0.89
C VAL A 351 24.37 -8.68 0.80
N ALA A 352 23.29 -8.65 0.03
CA ALA A 352 22.42 -9.82 -0.15
C ALA A 352 23.14 -10.97 -0.88
N GLU A 353 24.04 -10.68 -1.82
CA GLU A 353 24.92 -11.67 -2.46
C GLU A 353 25.90 -12.31 -1.47
N LYS A 354 26.51 -11.53 -0.58
CA LYS A 354 27.36 -12.08 0.49
C LYS A 354 26.57 -13.02 1.41
N PHE A 355 25.34 -12.67 1.75
CA PHE A 355 24.44 -13.54 2.51
C PHE A 355 24.14 -14.83 1.74
N ALA A 356 23.83 -14.74 0.44
CA ALA A 356 23.55 -15.89 -0.40
C ALA A 356 24.75 -16.85 -0.48
N VAL A 357 25.97 -16.32 -0.60
CA VAL A 357 27.21 -17.13 -0.58
C VAL A 357 27.37 -17.84 0.76
N ARG A 358 27.11 -17.18 1.89
CA ARG A 358 27.20 -17.79 3.22
C ARG A 358 26.17 -18.89 3.43
N LEU A 359 24.93 -18.66 2.99
CA LEU A 359 23.86 -19.66 3.04
C LEU A 359 24.21 -20.90 2.20
N LYS A 360 24.68 -20.70 0.97
CA LYS A 360 25.13 -21.81 0.11
C LYS A 360 26.29 -22.59 0.74
N LYS A 361 27.29 -21.92 1.31
CA LYS A 361 28.40 -22.60 2.00
C LYS A 361 27.91 -23.46 3.18
N ALA A 362 26.94 -22.97 3.96
CA ALA A 362 26.37 -23.76 5.06
C ALA A 362 25.52 -24.95 4.58
N GLN A 363 24.87 -24.84 3.42
CA GLN A 363 24.08 -25.94 2.83
C GLN A 363 24.94 -27.06 2.21
N PHE A 364 26.09 -26.72 1.62
CA PHE A 364 26.91 -27.67 0.85
C PHE A 364 28.30 -27.97 1.46
N GLY A 365 28.69 -27.27 2.53
CA GLY A 365 30.02 -27.36 3.14
C GLY A 365 30.05 -27.99 4.53
N GLY A 366 29.09 -28.87 4.83
CA GLY A 366 29.05 -29.70 6.03
C GLY A 366 29.75 -31.03 5.84
#